data_AF-A0A5R2N485-F1
#
_entry.id   AF-A0A5R2N485-F1
#
_cell.length_a   1.000
_cell.length_b   1.000
_cell.length_c   1.000
_cell.angle_alpha   90.00
_cell.angle_beta   90.00
_cell.angle_gamma   90.00
#
_symmetry.space_group_name_H-M   'P 1'
#
loop_
_entity.id
_entity.type
_entity.pdbx_description
1 polymer ?
#
loop_
_entity_poly.entity_id
_entity_poly.type
_entity_poly.pdbx_seq_one_letter_code
_entity_poly.pdbx_strand_id
1 'polypeptide(L)'
;DFGLGRATLGLDLDFITAADFAVIRALLPNCPVVDGSPVLDRLRAVKSQREIDLLRQGILLSEAGLERLQVDAMAGMRQGDLVALYRQGVATAAAGLSHPVITAEYVTLGAQAKGADAGAVAGDPLKCDMVCTVGGYASDMSRNFTFGPPSADQSELHAIAERAFEDGLAELVPG
;
A
#
# COMPACT_ATOMS: atom_id res chain seq x y z
N ASP A 1 1.89 -33.16 28.28
CA ASP A 1 0.48 -33.02 27.87
C ASP A 1 -0.03 -31.70 28.43
N PHE A 2 -0.49 -30.78 27.58
CA PHE A 2 -0.95 -29.44 28.00
C PHE A 2 -2.45 -29.40 28.35
N GLY A 3 -3.16 -30.54 28.27
CA GLY A 3 -4.58 -30.62 28.64
C GLY A 3 -5.54 -29.93 27.67
N LEU A 4 -5.10 -29.65 26.43
CA LEU A 4 -5.84 -28.84 25.46
C LEU A 4 -6.78 -29.64 24.55
N GLY A 5 -6.96 -30.95 24.76
CA GLY A 5 -7.71 -31.82 23.86
C GLY A 5 -9.20 -31.51 23.68
N ARG A 6 -9.75 -30.53 24.44
CA ARG A 6 -11.12 -30.01 24.33
C ARG A 6 -11.18 -28.49 24.44
N ALA A 7 -10.05 -27.80 24.25
CA ALA A 7 -9.98 -26.35 24.33
C ALA A 7 -10.77 -25.69 23.19
N THR A 8 -11.16 -24.44 23.41
CA THR A 8 -11.73 -23.61 22.35
C THR A 8 -10.61 -23.05 21.48
N LEU A 9 -10.74 -23.19 20.16
CA LEU A 9 -9.77 -22.74 19.17
C LEU A 9 -10.29 -21.46 18.51
N GLY A 10 -9.59 -20.35 18.74
CA GLY A 10 -9.77 -19.14 17.94
C GLY A 10 -8.97 -19.26 16.64
N LEU A 11 -9.63 -19.15 15.49
CA LEU A 11 -8.97 -19.19 14.17
C LEU A 11 -9.11 -17.82 13.49
N ASP A 12 -8.15 -17.45 12.65
CA ASP A 12 -8.26 -16.28 11.79
C ASP A 12 -9.21 -16.60 10.62
N LEU A 13 -10.52 -16.40 10.83
CA LEU A 13 -11.54 -16.77 9.84
C LEU A 13 -11.55 -15.85 8.62
N ASP A 14 -10.96 -14.66 8.72
CA ASP A 14 -10.76 -13.76 7.58
C ASP A 14 -9.71 -14.26 6.57
N PHE A 15 -8.80 -15.14 7.01
CA PHE A 15 -7.67 -15.59 6.19
C PHE A 15 -7.64 -17.10 5.94
N ILE A 16 -8.22 -17.90 6.83
CA ILE A 16 -8.25 -19.35 6.62
C ILE A 16 -9.14 -19.72 5.43
N THR A 17 -8.68 -20.63 4.60
CA THR A 17 -9.51 -21.14 3.50
C THR A 17 -10.60 -22.06 4.03
N ALA A 18 -11.74 -22.13 3.31
CA ALA A 18 -12.80 -23.09 3.64
C ALA A 18 -12.30 -24.55 3.64
N ALA A 19 -11.32 -24.86 2.79
CA ALA A 19 -10.69 -26.18 2.73
C ALA A 19 -9.91 -26.50 4.01
N ASP A 20 -9.04 -25.59 4.44
CA ASP A 20 -8.26 -25.76 5.67
C ASP A 20 -9.15 -25.79 6.91
N PHE A 21 -10.19 -24.94 6.94
CA PHE A 21 -11.19 -24.95 8.00
C PHE A 21 -11.86 -26.33 8.13
N ALA A 22 -12.30 -26.92 7.01
CA ALA A 22 -12.91 -28.25 7.01
C ALA A 22 -11.94 -29.34 7.52
N VAL A 23 -10.67 -29.28 7.12
CA VAL A 23 -9.63 -30.19 7.60
C VAL A 23 -9.41 -30.04 9.11
N ILE A 24 -9.30 -28.81 9.62
CA ILE A 24 -9.13 -28.55 11.06
C ILE A 24 -10.32 -29.09 11.86
N ARG A 25 -11.55 -28.87 11.38
CA ARG A 25 -12.76 -29.39 12.03
C ARG A 25 -12.79 -30.93 12.07
N ALA A 26 -12.31 -31.59 11.03
CA ALA A 26 -12.24 -33.05 10.97
C ALA A 26 -11.15 -33.63 11.88
N LEU A 27 -9.99 -32.98 11.96
CA LEU A 27 -8.86 -33.42 12.79
C LEU A 27 -9.04 -33.13 14.29
N LEU A 28 -9.78 -32.06 14.64
CA LEU A 28 -10.00 -31.62 16.01
C LEU A 28 -11.50 -31.58 16.36
N PRO A 29 -12.23 -32.71 16.24
CA PRO A 29 -13.70 -32.73 16.35
C PRO A 29 -14.20 -32.37 17.76
N ASN A 30 -13.36 -32.54 18.78
CA ASN A 30 -13.69 -32.26 20.18
C ASN A 30 -13.38 -30.83 20.61
N CYS A 31 -12.80 -30.01 19.73
CA CYS A 31 -12.47 -28.63 20.01
C CYS A 31 -13.52 -27.71 19.36
N PRO A 32 -14.25 -26.90 20.16
CA PRO A 32 -15.06 -25.81 19.62
C PRO A 32 -14.17 -24.84 18.86
N VAL A 33 -14.63 -24.35 17.71
CA VAL A 33 -13.94 -23.33 16.92
C VAL A 33 -14.75 -22.04 16.99
N VAL A 34 -14.07 -20.92 17.22
CA VAL A 34 -14.65 -19.57 17.26
C VAL A 34 -13.85 -18.64 16.35
N ASP A 35 -14.48 -17.54 15.96
CA ASP A 35 -13.80 -16.48 15.24
C ASP A 35 -12.78 -15.77 16.15
N GLY A 36 -11.51 -15.89 15.78
CA GLY A 36 -10.38 -15.26 16.43
C GLY A 36 -9.84 -14.03 15.68
N SER A 37 -10.36 -13.71 14.49
CA SER A 37 -9.87 -12.59 13.67
C SER A 37 -9.87 -11.25 14.41
N PRO A 38 -10.91 -10.87 15.18
CA PRO A 38 -10.91 -9.61 15.92
C PRO A 38 -9.78 -9.49 16.96
N VAL A 39 -9.32 -10.60 17.53
CA VAL A 39 -8.20 -10.61 18.49
C VAL A 39 -6.89 -10.37 17.73
N LEU A 40 -6.70 -11.05 16.61
CA LEU A 40 -5.50 -10.92 15.78
C LEU A 40 -5.38 -9.52 15.17
N ASP A 41 -6.49 -8.92 14.75
CA ASP A 41 -6.52 -7.56 14.24
C ASP A 41 -6.08 -6.55 15.31
N ARG A 42 -6.62 -6.66 16.53
CA ARG A 42 -6.21 -5.80 17.65
C ARG A 42 -4.73 -5.96 18.00
N LEU A 43 -4.21 -7.18 17.93
CA LEU A 43 -2.78 -7.46 18.15
C LEU A 43 -1.89 -6.80 17.08
N ARG A 44 -2.35 -6.73 15.82
CA ARG A 44 -1.62 -6.10 14.70
C ARG A 44 -1.88 -4.59 14.57
N ALA A 45 -2.89 -4.05 15.28
CA ALA A 45 -3.31 -2.66 15.16
C ALA A 45 -2.25 -1.68 15.72
N VAL A 46 -1.67 -1.99 16.87
CA VAL A 46 -0.65 -1.15 17.53
C VAL A 46 0.74 -1.66 17.21
N LYS A 47 1.53 -0.85 16.51
CA LYS A 47 2.86 -1.21 16.00
C LYS A 47 3.90 -0.93 17.07
N SER A 48 4.85 -1.84 17.25
CA SER A 48 6.07 -1.57 18.01
C SER A 48 6.98 -0.59 17.26
N GLN A 49 7.95 0.01 17.97
CA GLN A 49 8.86 0.98 17.34
C GLN A 49 9.61 0.40 16.15
N ARG A 50 10.07 -0.86 16.24
CA ARG A 50 10.74 -1.56 15.13
C ARG A 50 9.86 -1.62 13.87
N GLU A 51 8.58 -1.88 14.05
CA GLU A 51 7.62 -1.98 12.94
C GLU A 51 7.37 -0.62 12.31
N ILE A 52 7.23 0.42 13.15
CA ILE A 52 7.14 1.81 12.70
C ILE A 52 8.38 2.22 11.91
N ASP A 53 9.58 1.82 12.35
CA ASP A 53 10.82 2.14 11.65
C ASP A 53 10.89 1.51 10.26
N LEU A 54 10.42 0.26 10.11
CA LEU A 54 10.30 -0.40 8.81
C LEU A 54 9.26 0.26 7.91
N LEU A 55 8.11 0.66 8.45
CA LEU A 55 7.09 1.41 7.71
C LEU A 55 7.61 2.77 7.23
N ARG A 56 8.31 3.51 8.09
CA ARG A 56 8.96 4.78 7.74
C ARG A 56 10.03 4.60 6.67
N GLN A 57 10.82 3.53 6.77
CA GLN A 57 11.80 3.20 5.75
C GLN A 57 11.11 2.95 4.39
N GLY A 58 9.99 2.22 4.37
CA GLY A 58 9.19 2.04 3.16
C GLY A 58 8.71 3.36 2.55
N ILE A 59 8.19 4.27 3.38
CA ILE A 59 7.76 5.61 2.94
C ILE A 59 8.93 6.37 2.31
N LEU A 60 10.08 6.46 2.96
CA LEU A 60 11.26 7.17 2.44
C LEU A 60 11.72 6.62 1.08
N LEU A 61 11.70 5.29 0.92
CA LEU A 61 12.05 4.66 -0.36
C LEU A 61 11.03 4.97 -1.44
N SER A 62 9.73 4.95 -1.11
CA SER A 62 8.66 5.30 -2.03
C SER A 62 8.73 6.76 -2.46
N GLU A 63 9.06 7.69 -1.54
CA GLU A 63 9.28 9.11 -1.85
C GLU A 63 10.43 9.28 -2.84
N ALA A 64 11.57 8.59 -2.65
CA ALA A 64 12.68 8.63 -3.61
C ALA A 64 12.28 8.10 -5.00
N GLY A 65 11.42 7.07 -5.04
CA GLY A 65 10.82 6.58 -6.29
C GLY A 65 9.97 7.65 -6.98
N LEU A 66 9.09 8.31 -6.22
CA LEU A 66 8.20 9.34 -6.76
C LEU A 66 8.95 10.61 -7.16
N GLU A 67 10.00 10.99 -6.44
CA GLU A 67 10.88 12.11 -6.81
C GLU A 67 11.56 11.84 -8.15
N ARG A 68 12.13 10.64 -8.33
CA ARG A 68 12.70 10.21 -9.61
C ARG A 68 11.67 10.26 -10.73
N LEU A 69 10.47 9.73 -10.49
CA LEU A 69 9.36 9.78 -11.44
C LEU A 69 9.01 11.23 -11.79
N GLN A 70 8.85 12.11 -10.80
CA GLN A 70 8.47 13.50 -11.00
C GLN A 70 9.49 14.27 -11.84
N VAL A 71 10.79 14.03 -11.62
CA VAL A 71 11.88 14.72 -12.33
C VAL A 71 12.04 14.20 -13.77
N ASP A 72 11.95 12.89 -13.96
CA ASP A 72 12.29 12.25 -15.24
C ASP A 72 11.06 11.97 -16.13
N ALA A 73 9.84 12.07 -15.61
CA ALA A 73 8.63 11.83 -16.40
C ALA A 73 8.45 12.89 -17.50
N MET A 74 8.21 12.43 -18.72
CA MET A 74 8.02 13.30 -19.88
C MET A 74 6.83 12.85 -20.73
N ALA A 75 6.27 13.78 -21.51
CA ALA A 75 5.27 13.44 -22.52
C ALA A 75 5.81 12.37 -23.49
N GLY A 76 4.94 11.46 -23.91
CA GLY A 76 5.27 10.29 -24.73
C GLY A 76 5.56 9.02 -23.91
N MET A 77 5.93 9.14 -22.63
CA MET A 77 6.13 7.97 -21.77
C MET A 77 4.82 7.25 -21.50
N ARG A 78 4.84 5.92 -21.60
CA ARG A 78 3.69 5.07 -21.27
C ARG A 78 3.67 4.79 -19.78
N GLN A 79 2.55 4.26 -19.27
CA GLN A 79 2.42 3.89 -17.86
C GLN A 79 3.54 2.96 -17.38
N GLY A 80 3.96 1.98 -18.20
CA GLY A 80 5.06 1.08 -17.85
C GLY A 80 6.41 1.80 -17.71
N ASP A 81 6.65 2.82 -18.52
CA ASP A 81 7.89 3.62 -18.46
C ASP A 81 7.92 4.46 -17.17
N LEU A 82 6.77 5.04 -16.76
CA LEU A 82 6.62 5.79 -15.51
C LEU A 82 6.81 4.90 -14.28
N VAL A 83 6.21 3.71 -14.27
CA VAL A 83 6.42 2.71 -13.21
C VAL A 83 7.90 2.29 -13.14
N ALA A 84 8.58 2.18 -14.28
CA ALA A 84 10.00 1.86 -14.31
C ALA A 84 10.85 2.97 -13.65
N LEU A 85 10.53 4.25 -13.85
CA LEU A 85 11.21 5.36 -13.16
C LEU A 85 11.05 5.26 -11.65
N TYR A 86 9.83 5.04 -11.17
CA TYR A 86 9.56 4.84 -9.74
C TYR A 86 10.39 3.68 -9.16
N ARG A 87 10.34 2.51 -9.80
CA ARG A 87 11.09 1.33 -9.38
C ARG A 87 12.60 1.57 -9.34
N GLN A 88 13.13 2.31 -10.32
CA GLN A 88 14.55 2.66 -10.33
C GLN A 88 14.91 3.57 -9.15
N GLY A 89 14.11 4.59 -8.85
CA GLY A 89 14.34 5.48 -7.70
C GLY A 89 14.32 4.70 -6.38
N VAL A 90 13.33 3.83 -6.19
CA VAL A 90 13.26 2.93 -5.02
C VAL A 90 14.49 2.03 -4.94
N ALA A 91 14.86 1.36 -6.03
CA ALA A 91 15.99 0.44 -6.06
C ALA A 91 17.33 1.13 -5.75
N THR A 92 17.53 2.35 -6.27
CA THR A 92 18.71 3.16 -5.95
C THR A 92 18.74 3.55 -4.48
N ALA A 93 17.63 4.02 -3.92
CA ALA A 93 17.55 4.40 -2.50
C ALA A 93 17.67 3.20 -1.55
N ALA A 94 17.22 2.02 -1.98
CA ALA A 94 17.30 0.78 -1.23
C ALA A 94 18.68 0.10 -1.27
N ALA A 95 19.62 0.62 -2.07
CA ALA A 95 20.93 0.00 -2.23
C ALA A 95 21.67 -0.10 -0.88
N GLY A 96 22.09 -1.31 -0.53
CA GLY A 96 22.81 -1.58 0.72
C GLY A 96 21.94 -1.82 1.95
N LEU A 97 20.61 -1.80 1.82
CA LEU A 97 19.72 -2.21 2.90
C LEU A 97 19.78 -3.72 3.16
N SER A 98 19.65 -4.11 4.42
CA SER A 98 19.65 -5.51 4.86
C SER A 98 18.30 -6.21 4.71
N HIS A 99 17.22 -5.45 4.56
CA HIS A 99 15.86 -5.99 4.45
C HIS A 99 15.45 -6.17 2.99
N PRO A 100 14.62 -7.20 2.68
CA PRO A 100 14.01 -7.29 1.35
C PRO A 100 13.09 -6.09 1.13
N VAL A 101 13.17 -5.52 -0.08
CA VAL A 101 12.32 -4.42 -0.54
C VAL A 101 11.49 -4.90 -1.73
N ILE A 102 10.17 -4.70 -1.65
CA ILE A 102 9.22 -5.08 -2.70
C ILE A 102 8.30 -3.89 -2.96
N THR A 103 8.03 -3.58 -4.23
CA THR A 103 7.08 -2.53 -4.60
C THR A 103 5.84 -3.12 -5.28
N ALA A 104 4.71 -2.44 -5.10
CA ALA A 104 3.50 -2.65 -5.88
C ALA A 104 2.92 -1.28 -6.27
N GLU A 105 2.68 -1.10 -7.56
CA GLU A 105 2.35 0.21 -8.14
C GLU A 105 0.98 0.18 -8.81
N TYR A 106 0.15 1.18 -8.49
CA TYR A 106 -1.18 1.38 -9.05
C TYR A 106 -1.24 2.77 -9.68
N VAL A 107 -0.79 2.85 -10.94
CA VAL A 107 -0.71 4.09 -11.70
C VAL A 107 -1.91 4.22 -12.63
N THR A 108 -2.51 5.41 -12.71
CA THR A 108 -3.55 5.74 -13.69
C THR A 108 -3.15 7.01 -14.44
N LEU A 109 -3.04 6.89 -15.77
CA LEU A 109 -2.70 8.00 -16.67
C LEU A 109 -3.94 8.47 -17.46
N GLY A 110 -4.15 9.79 -17.49
CA GLY A 110 -5.25 10.43 -18.18
C GLY A 110 -6.50 10.62 -17.30
N ALA A 111 -7.32 11.63 -17.62
CA ALA A 111 -8.58 11.89 -16.92
C ALA A 111 -9.59 10.74 -17.13
N GLN A 112 -9.51 10.10 -18.29
CA GLN A 112 -10.01 8.75 -18.52
C GLN A 112 -8.79 7.83 -18.61
N ALA A 113 -8.83 6.72 -17.86
CA ALA A 113 -7.72 5.78 -17.80
C ALA A 113 -7.36 5.32 -19.21
N LYS A 114 -6.14 5.66 -19.64
CA LYS A 114 -5.63 5.28 -20.95
C LYS A 114 -5.19 3.82 -20.96
N GLY A 115 -5.19 3.23 -22.16
CA GLY A 115 -4.59 1.90 -22.36
C GLY A 115 -3.08 1.91 -22.08
N ALA A 116 -2.53 0.76 -21.69
CA ALA A 116 -1.14 0.64 -21.24
C ALA A 116 -0.09 1.11 -22.27
N ASP A 117 -0.40 1.03 -23.57
CA ASP A 117 0.49 1.43 -24.66
C ASP A 117 0.39 2.93 -25.02
N ALA A 118 -0.58 3.65 -24.47
CA ALA A 118 -0.75 5.07 -24.74
C ALA A 118 0.27 5.89 -23.93
N GLY A 119 0.96 6.80 -24.61
CA GLY A 119 1.87 7.75 -23.98
C GLY A 119 1.14 8.91 -23.32
N ALA A 120 1.78 9.48 -22.29
CA ALA A 120 1.35 10.72 -21.66
C ALA A 120 1.38 11.89 -22.64
N VAL A 121 0.42 12.80 -22.56
CA VAL A 121 0.40 14.05 -23.32
C VAL A 121 0.19 15.23 -22.39
N ALA A 122 0.49 16.44 -22.88
CA ALA A 122 0.28 17.66 -22.10
C ALA A 122 -1.18 17.76 -21.61
N GLY A 123 -1.34 18.10 -20.32
CA GLY A 123 -2.63 18.21 -19.63
C GLY A 123 -3.13 16.89 -19.00
N ASP A 124 -2.51 15.74 -19.28
CA ASP A 124 -2.89 14.50 -18.64
C ASP A 124 -2.65 14.57 -17.12
N PRO A 125 -3.63 14.18 -16.28
CA PRO A 125 -3.37 13.85 -14.90
C PRO A 125 -2.71 12.47 -14.80
N LEU A 126 -1.93 12.29 -13.74
CA LEU A 126 -1.27 11.05 -13.37
C LEU A 126 -1.51 10.80 -11.88
N LYS A 127 -2.32 9.78 -11.56
CA LYS A 127 -2.45 9.27 -10.19
C LYS A 127 -1.41 8.18 -9.97
N CYS A 128 -0.61 8.34 -8.94
CA CYS A 128 0.39 7.38 -8.50
C CYS A 128 0.04 6.90 -7.09
N ASP A 129 -0.32 5.63 -6.98
CA ASP A 129 -0.69 4.99 -5.72
C ASP A 129 0.27 3.81 -5.49
N MET A 130 1.12 3.95 -4.47
CA MET A 130 2.41 3.28 -4.43
C MET A 130 2.63 2.61 -3.08
N VAL A 131 2.86 1.30 -3.15
CA VAL A 131 3.22 0.49 -1.99
C VAL A 131 4.72 0.19 -2.04
N CYS A 132 5.39 0.36 -0.90
CA CYS A 132 6.75 -0.10 -0.68
C CYS A 132 6.83 -0.93 0.61
N THR A 133 7.21 -2.20 0.46
CA THR A 133 7.31 -3.16 1.55
C THR A 133 8.76 -3.38 1.93
N VAL A 134 9.10 -3.15 3.19
CA VAL A 134 10.44 -3.37 3.74
C VAL A 134 10.37 -4.39 4.86
N GLY A 135 11.09 -5.50 4.72
CA GLY A 135 11.15 -6.53 5.77
C GLY A 135 9.77 -7.13 6.13
N GLY A 136 8.82 -7.11 5.19
CA GLY A 136 7.44 -7.57 5.40
C GLY A 136 6.45 -6.48 5.82
N TYR A 137 6.89 -5.24 6.06
CA TYR A 137 6.02 -4.12 6.45
C TYR A 137 5.74 -3.22 5.25
N ALA A 138 4.49 -3.22 4.81
CA ALA A 138 4.02 -2.43 3.68
C ALA A 138 3.69 -1.00 4.13
N SER A 139 4.36 -0.04 3.51
CA SER A 139 3.97 1.37 3.51
C SER A 139 3.16 1.69 2.26
N ASP A 140 2.31 2.70 2.35
CA ASP A 140 1.41 3.11 1.27
C ASP A 140 1.35 4.64 1.18
N MET A 141 1.41 5.17 -0.03
CA MET A 141 1.18 6.58 -0.29
C MET A 141 0.63 6.84 -1.69
N SER A 142 -0.07 7.96 -1.81
CA SER A 142 -0.58 8.45 -3.08
C SER A 142 -0.09 9.87 -3.39
N ARG A 143 0.24 10.14 -4.65
CA ARG A 143 0.51 11.47 -5.21
C ARG A 143 -0.19 11.64 -6.55
N ASN A 144 -0.59 12.87 -6.87
CA ASN A 144 -1.16 13.24 -8.14
C ASN A 144 -0.24 14.24 -8.84
N PHE A 145 0.00 14.02 -10.13
CA PHE A 145 0.78 14.91 -10.99
C PHE A 145 -0.01 15.30 -12.22
N THR A 146 0.46 16.32 -12.94
CA THR A 146 -0.02 16.68 -14.28
C THR A 146 1.15 16.80 -15.24
N PHE A 147 0.98 16.36 -16.47
CA PHE A 147 1.97 16.59 -17.54
C PHE A 147 1.83 18.02 -18.05
N GLY A 148 2.59 18.95 -17.44
CA GLY A 148 2.45 20.39 -17.68
C GLY A 148 1.51 21.05 -16.66
N PRO A 149 1.16 22.33 -16.87
CA PRO A 149 0.32 23.08 -15.93
C PRO A 149 -1.07 22.42 -15.77
N PRO A 150 -1.60 22.33 -14.53
CA PRO A 150 -2.95 21.83 -14.31
C PRO A 150 -4.00 22.81 -14.86
N SER A 151 -5.16 22.28 -15.28
CA SER A 151 -6.34 23.09 -15.56
C SER A 151 -6.94 23.68 -14.27
N ALA A 152 -7.86 24.64 -14.42
CA ALA A 152 -8.62 25.18 -13.29
C ALA A 152 -9.36 24.06 -12.54
N ASP A 153 -10.08 23.20 -13.26
CA ASP A 153 -10.83 22.07 -12.70
C ASP A 153 -9.91 21.07 -11.98
N GLN A 154 -8.75 20.74 -12.56
CA GLN A 154 -7.78 19.84 -11.92
C GLN A 154 -7.23 20.43 -10.62
N SER A 155 -6.92 21.74 -10.63
CA SER A 155 -6.44 22.45 -9.45
C SER A 155 -7.51 22.51 -8.35
N GLU A 156 -8.76 22.77 -8.72
CA GLU A 156 -9.89 22.79 -7.80
C GLU A 156 -10.15 21.42 -7.18
N LEU A 157 -10.20 20.36 -7.98
CA LEU A 157 -10.37 18.99 -7.51
C LEU A 157 -9.24 18.55 -6.58
N HIS A 158 -8.00 18.88 -6.92
CA HIS A 158 -6.86 18.61 -6.05
C HIS A 158 -7.00 19.32 -4.72
N ALA A 159 -7.32 20.61 -4.72
CA ALA A 159 -7.51 21.38 -3.49
C ALA A 159 -8.69 20.87 -2.64
N ILE A 160 -9.76 20.34 -3.24
CA ILE A 160 -10.85 19.66 -2.51
C ILE A 160 -10.31 18.40 -1.82
N ALA A 161 -9.55 17.56 -2.54
CA ALA A 161 -8.98 16.34 -1.98
C ALA A 161 -7.97 16.63 -0.86
N GLU A 162 -7.13 17.64 -1.02
CA GLU A 162 -6.19 18.09 0.02
C GLU A 162 -6.93 18.55 1.28
N ARG A 163 -7.95 19.41 1.16
CA ARG A 163 -8.75 19.84 2.31
C ARG A 163 -9.40 18.66 3.04
N ALA A 164 -10.00 17.73 2.29
CA ALA A 164 -10.62 16.54 2.88
C ALA A 164 -9.59 15.66 3.62
N PHE A 165 -8.37 15.55 3.09
CA PHE A 165 -7.28 14.83 3.75
C PHE A 165 -6.84 15.54 5.04
N GLU A 166 -6.65 16.86 5.00
CA GLU A 166 -6.27 17.67 6.16
C GLU A 166 -7.33 17.62 7.27
N ASP A 167 -8.61 17.74 6.90
CA ASP A 167 -9.74 17.61 7.82
C ASP A 167 -9.72 16.23 8.51
N GLY A 168 -9.54 15.15 7.74
CA GLY A 168 -9.45 13.81 8.30
C GLY A 168 -8.22 13.60 9.19
N LEU A 169 -7.07 14.15 8.81
CA LEU A 169 -5.82 14.07 9.57
C LEU A 169 -5.94 14.79 10.92
N ALA A 170 -6.64 15.93 10.97
CA ALA A 170 -6.84 16.70 12.19
C ALA A 170 -7.65 15.94 13.26
N GLU A 171 -8.50 15.00 12.83
CA GLU A 171 -9.32 14.16 13.72
C GLU A 171 -8.56 12.93 14.28
N LEU A 172 -7.33 12.65 13.79
CA LEU A 172 -6.55 11.49 14.22
C LEU A 172 -5.90 11.74 15.59
N VAL A 173 -6.58 11.32 16.65
CA VAL A 173 -6.08 11.32 18.03
C VAL A 173 -6.29 9.95 18.70
N PRO A 174 -5.52 9.60 19.74
CA PRO A 174 -5.89 8.47 20.59
C PRO A 174 -7.27 8.71 21.22
N GLY A 175 -8.22 7.78 21.07
CA GLY A 175 -9.60 7.89 21.56
C GLY A 175 -10.31 6.57 21.64
#